data_AF-F7JVS0-F1
#
_entry.id   AF-F7JVS0-F1
#
_cell.length_a   1.000
_cell.length_b   1.000
_cell.length_c   1.000
_cell.angle_alpha   90.00
_cell.angle_beta   90.00
_cell.angle_gamma   90.00
#
_symmetry.space_group_name_H-M   'P 1'
#
loop_
_entity.id
_entity.type
_entity.pdbx_description
1 polymer ?
#
loop_
_entity_poly.entity_id
_entity_poly.type
_entity_poly.pdbx_seq_one_letter_code
_entity_poly.pdbx_strand_id
1 'polypeptide(L)' 'MNILFISLGCDKNLVDTEVMLGMLASRGYQMVEEETQADVIVINTCCFVHDAKEE' A
#
# COMPACT_ATOMS: atom_id res chain seq x y z
N MET A 1 13.59 -8.79 -3.98
CA MET A 1 12.31 -8.69 -4.70
C MET A 1 11.77 -7.31 -4.45
N ASN A 2 11.53 -6.59 -5.52
CA ASN A 2 11.08 -5.20 -5.54
C ASN A 2 9.55 -5.18 -5.53
N ILE A 3 8.97 -4.42 -4.61
CA ILE A 3 7.53 -4.29 -4.45
C ILE A 3 7.16 -2.82 -4.61
N LEU A 4 6.19 -2.53 -5.47
CA LEU A 4 5.51 -1.25 -5.50
C LEU A 4 4.21 -1.37 -4.70
N PHE A 5 4.03 -0.54 -3.68
CA PHE A 5 2.83 -0.53 -2.86
C PHE A 5 2.04 0.75 -3.11
N ILE A 6 0.84 0.62 -3.66
CA ILE A 6 -0.06 1.73 -3.97
C ILE A 6 -1.27 1.62 -3.05
N SER A 7 -1.52 2.64 -2.25
CA SER A 7 -2.72 2.73 -1.42
C SER A 7 -3.74 3.67 -2.07
N LEU A 8 -4.92 3.14 -2.41
CA LEU A 8 -6.04 3.87 -2.99
C LEU A 8 -7.21 3.85 -1.99
N GLY A 9 -7.23 4.80 -1.05
CA GLY A 9 -8.22 4.78 0.02
C GLY A 9 -8.20 6.03 0.91
N CYS A 10 -8.87 5.93 2.07
CA CYS A 10 -8.93 6.98 3.08
C CYS A 10 -7.94 6.72 4.24
N ASP A 11 -7.71 7.74 5.05
CA ASP A 11 -6.76 7.75 6.19
C ASP A 11 -7.00 6.64 7.22
N LYS A 12 -8.19 6.02 7.22
CA LYS A 12 -8.53 4.90 8.10
C LYS A 12 -7.67 3.65 7.85
N ASN A 13 -7.07 3.52 6.67
CA ASN A 13 -6.23 2.37 6.29
C ASN A 13 -4.72 2.63 6.49
N LEU A 14 -4.35 3.76 7.11
CA LEU A 14 -2.95 4.15 7.26
C LEU A 14 -2.17 3.21 8.18
N VAL A 15 -2.72 2.91 9.36
CA VAL A 15 -2.06 2.02 10.35
C VAL A 15 -1.87 0.61 9.77
N ASP A 16 -2.89 0.07 9.10
CA ASP A 16 -2.78 -1.24 8.46
C ASP A 16 -1.73 -1.23 7.34
N THR A 17 -1.67 -0.15 6.55
CA THR A 17 -0.64 0.04 5.53
C THR A 17 0.77 0.05 6.13
N GLU A 18 0.99 0.78 7.23
CA GLU A 18 2.29 0.82 7.91
C GLU A 18 2.70 -0.56 8.45
N VAL A 19 1.77 -1.31 9.01
CA VAL A 19 2.00 -2.69 9.47
C VAL A 19 2.39 -3.59 8.30
N MET A 20 1.68 -3.52 7.19
CA MET A 20 1.99 -4.29 5.98
C MET A 20 3.37 -3.95 5.43
N LEU A 21 3.72 -2.66 5.33
CA LEU A 21 5.03 -2.21 4.88
C LEU A 21 6.15 -2.68 5.82
N GLY A 22 5.94 -2.59 7.14
CA GLY A 22 6.88 -3.09 8.15
C GLY A 22 7.11 -4.60 8.03
N MET A 23 6.05 -5.38 7.83
CA MET A 23 6.14 -6.83 7.59
C MET A 23 6.86 -7.20 6.30
N LEU A 24 6.75 -6.37 5.27
CA LEU A 24 7.46 -6.58 4.00
C LEU A 24 8.94 -6.22 4.14
N ALA A 25 9.23 -5.09 4.78
CA ALA A 25 10.60 -4.67 5.08
C ALA A 25 11.34 -5.68 5.97
N SER A 26 10.67 -6.23 7.00
CA SER A 26 11.25 -7.23 7.90
C SER A 26 11.60 -8.55 7.20
N ARG A 27 11.05 -8.80 6.01
CA ARG A 27 11.36 -9.97 5.17
C ARG A 27 12.42 -9.67 4.10
N GLY A 28 12.98 -8.46 4.08
CA GLY A 28 14.02 -8.06 3.13
C GLY A 28 13.48 -7.68 1.74
N TYR A 29 12.18 -7.39 1.62
CA TYR A 29 11.65 -6.81 0.38
C TYR A 29 12.05 -5.35 0.26
N GLN A 30 12.27 -4.91 -0.97
CA GLN A 30 12.64 -3.52 -1.28
C GLN A 30 11.43 -2.79 -1.86
N MET A 31 11.11 -1.63 -1.30
CA MET A 31 10.07 -0.77 -1.87
C MET A 31 10.65 0.04 -3.01
N VAL A 32 9.90 0.11 -4.11
CA VAL A 32 10.22 0.93 -5.28
C VAL A 32 9.04 1.86 -5.57
N GLU A 33 9.33 2.99 -6.22
CA GLU A 33 8.32 4.01 -6.55
C GLU A 33 7.84 3.91 -8.00
N GLU A 34 8.57 3.16 -8.84
CA GLU A 34 8.30 3.03 -10.27
C GLU A 34 7.77 1.64 -10.61
N GLU A 35 6.68 1.57 -11.38
CA GLU A 35 6.09 0.31 -11.85
C GLU A 35 7.09 -0.54 -12.63
N THR A 36 7.98 0.12 -13.39
CA THR A 36 9.02 -0.54 -14.19
C THR A 36 10.10 -1.24 -13.37
N GLN A 37 10.20 -0.93 -12.07
CA GLN A 37 11.19 -1.50 -11.16
C GLN A 37 10.60 -2.62 -10.28
N ALA A 38 9.28 -2.82 -10.32
CA ALA A 38 8.57 -3.73 -9.42
C ALA A 38 8.49 -5.15 -10.00
N ASP A 39 8.81 -6.14 -9.16
CA ASP A 39 8.49 -7.55 -9.45
C ASP A 39 7.01 -7.84 -9.18
N VAL A 40 6.43 -7.14 -8.19
CA VAL A 40 5.04 -7.26 -7.74
C VAL A 40 4.48 -5.88 -7.40
N ILE A 41 3.25 -5.61 -7.81
CA ILE A 41 2.50 -4.41 -7.43
C ILE A 41 1.37 -4.80 -6.48
N VAL A 42 1.32 -4.18 -5.30
CA VAL A 42 0.26 -4.33 -4.31
C VAL A 42 -0.63 -3.10 -4.34
N ILE A 43 -1.90 -3.27 -4.69
CA ILE A 43 -2.90 -2.20 -4.64
C ILE A 43 -3.78 -2.41 -3.41
N ASN A 44 -3.57 -1.58 -2.38
CA ASN A 44 -4.40 -1.57 -1.18
C ASN A 44 -5.57 -0.61 -1.37
N THR A 45 -6.76 -1.14 -1.63
CA THR A 45 -7.97 -0.32 -1.81
C THR A 45 -8.81 -0.28 -0.54
N CYS A 46 -9.49 0.84 -0.30
CA CYS A 46 -10.51 0.91 0.73
C CYS A 46 -11.90 0.63 0.14
N CYS A 47 -12.70 -0.22 0.80
CA CYS A 47 -14.08 -0.50 0.37
C CYS A 47 -15.03 0.71 0.57
N PHE A 48 -14.64 1.69 1.41
CA PHE A 48 -15.42 2.90 1.72
C PHE A 48 -15.34 3.99 0.64
N VAL A 49 -15.51 3.61 -0.63
CA VAL A 49 -15.45 4.56 -1.77
C VAL A 49 -16.61 5.58 -1.75
N HIS A 50 -17.71 5.29 -1.03
CA HIS A 50 -18.87 6.19 -0.94
C HIS A 50 -18.89 7.10 0.30
N ASP A 51 -18.42 6.62 1.46
CA ASP A 51 -18.50 7.38 2.72
C ASP A 51 -17.37 8.40 2.91
N ALA A 52 -16.29 8.31 2.11
CA ALA A 52 -15.17 9.27 2.15
C ALA A 52 -15.47 10.61 1.44
N LYS A 53 -16.70 10.82 0.94
CA LYS A 53 -17.14 12.10 0.36
C LYS A 53 -17.76 13.07 1.36
N GLU A 54 -18.00 12.64 2.61
CA GLU A 54 -18.56 13.48 3.67
C GLU A 54 -17.66 13.47 4.92
N GLU A 55 -16.46 14.03 4.80
CA GLU A 55 -15.70 14.63 5.91
C GLU A 55 -15.03 15.92 5.43
#